data_AF-A0A8B3CB31-F1
#
_entry.id   AF-A0A8B3CB31-F1
#
_cell.length_a   1.000
_cell.length_b   1.000
_cell.length_c   1.000
_cell.angle_alpha   90.00
_cell.angle_beta   90.00
_cell.angle_gamma   90.00
#
_symmetry.space_group_name_H-M   'P 1'
#
loop_
_entity.id
_entity.type
_entity.pdbx_description
1 polymer ?
#
loop_
_entity_poly.entity_id
_entity_poly.type
_entity_poly.pdbx_seq_one_letter_code
_entity_poly.pdbx_strand_id
1 'polypeptide(L)'
;MIRNISDMTWVSKLDIYAQTSYQAALDETIPLILTVLKSYVIENEITKDIGEYLVSDSACESLHQSYNHIRLPLSELWKEKKSGNPGFDFHTVSIQNHVIFGEAKYRTNSNPHTEALRQTSRFFNDKKHEKDVIHIKAIAGEEPANKIISGEFGCAVAFSVHGDNIDNIIDFALRCEHIDSLLNYKEVYVIGVEIC
;
A
#
# COMPACT_ATOMS: atom_id res chain seq x y z
N MET A 1 2.70 2.00 -13.21
CA MET A 1 3.76 2.15 -12.20
C MET A 1 4.56 3.45 -12.27
N ILE A 2 5.60 3.61 -13.12
CA ILE A 2 6.54 4.77 -13.03
C ILE A 2 5.82 6.12 -13.02
N ARG A 3 4.86 6.33 -13.93
CA ARG A 3 4.08 7.57 -13.99
C ARG A 3 3.34 7.87 -12.67
N ASN A 4 2.75 6.84 -12.06
CA ASN A 4 1.99 6.98 -10.80
C ASN A 4 2.94 7.29 -9.63
N ILE A 5 4.12 6.66 -9.60
CA ILE A 5 5.15 6.93 -8.59
C ILE A 5 5.72 8.34 -8.74
N SER A 6 5.86 8.83 -9.98
CA SER A 6 6.41 10.16 -10.26
C SER A 6 5.39 11.29 -10.28
N ASP A 7 4.09 11.00 -10.09
CA ASP A 7 3.04 12.03 -10.10
C ASP A 7 3.03 12.79 -8.76
N MET A 8 3.46 14.04 -8.82
CA MET A 8 3.52 14.96 -7.67
C MET A 8 2.42 16.02 -7.70
N THR A 9 1.46 15.91 -8.62
CA THR A 9 0.39 16.90 -8.73
C THR A 9 -0.49 16.96 -7.48
N TRP A 10 -0.55 15.87 -6.69
CA TRP A 10 -1.25 15.84 -5.41
C TRP A 10 -0.69 16.84 -4.39
N VAL A 11 0.63 17.07 -4.37
CA VAL A 11 1.27 18.00 -3.43
C VAL A 11 0.77 19.42 -3.66
N SER A 12 0.65 19.84 -4.93
CA SER A 12 0.22 21.19 -5.29
C SER A 12 -1.20 21.55 -4.82
N LYS A 13 -2.00 20.55 -4.41
CA LYS A 13 -3.38 20.71 -3.92
C LYS A 13 -3.46 20.91 -2.40
N LEU A 14 -2.34 20.77 -1.69
CA LEU A 14 -2.30 20.83 -0.22
C LEU A 14 -2.13 22.25 0.29
N ASP A 15 -2.26 22.45 1.61
CA ASP A 15 -1.87 23.73 2.23
C ASP A 15 -0.35 23.96 2.18
N ILE A 16 0.07 25.21 2.41
CA ILE A 16 1.49 25.60 2.30
C ILE A 16 2.41 24.84 3.26
N TYR A 17 1.92 24.44 4.44
CA TYR A 17 2.72 23.71 5.42
C TYR A 17 2.94 22.26 4.96
N ALA A 18 1.87 21.60 4.52
CA ALA A 18 1.92 20.25 3.96
C ALA A 18 2.74 20.22 2.66
N GLN A 19 2.58 21.20 1.77
CA GLN A 19 3.42 21.33 0.56
C GLN A 19 4.89 21.38 0.91
N THR A 20 5.28 22.26 1.86
CA THR A 20 6.68 22.41 2.27
C THR A 20 7.24 21.10 2.84
N SER A 21 6.48 20.43 3.72
CA SER A 21 6.93 19.20 4.37
C SER A 21 7.06 18.03 3.40
N TYR A 22 6.07 17.82 2.53
CA TYR A 22 6.10 16.69 1.60
C TYR A 22 7.06 16.93 0.44
N GLN A 23 7.24 18.17 -0.02
CA GLN A 23 8.25 18.45 -1.04
C GLN A 23 9.64 18.06 -0.56
N ALA A 24 9.99 18.38 0.69
CA ALA A 24 11.27 17.97 1.27
C ALA A 24 11.44 16.44 1.32
N ALA A 25 10.40 15.71 1.73
CA ALA A 25 10.43 14.24 1.77
C ALA A 25 10.55 13.62 0.35
N LEU A 26 9.90 14.23 -0.63
CA LEU A 26 9.92 13.78 -2.03
C LEU A 26 11.28 14.00 -2.69
N ASP A 27 11.93 15.14 -2.43
CA ASP A 27 13.25 15.48 -2.97
C ASP A 27 14.30 14.44 -2.55
N GLU A 28 14.15 13.83 -1.37
CA GLU A 28 14.99 12.73 -0.89
C GLU A 28 14.56 11.36 -1.45
N THR A 29 13.25 11.09 -1.49
CA THR A 29 12.74 9.73 -1.75
C THR A 29 12.70 9.38 -3.23
N ILE A 30 12.31 10.32 -4.10
CA ILE A 30 12.17 10.07 -5.54
C ILE A 30 13.49 9.56 -6.17
N PRO A 31 14.66 10.18 -5.91
CA PRO A 31 15.92 9.68 -6.46
C PRO A 31 16.23 8.24 -6.05
N LEU A 32 15.87 7.83 -4.83
CA LEU A 32 16.07 6.46 -4.34
C LEU A 32 15.18 5.47 -5.09
N ILE A 33 13.88 5.77 -5.20
CA ILE A 33 12.94 4.91 -5.94
C ILE A 33 13.35 4.82 -7.42
N LEU A 34 13.73 5.93 -8.04
CA LEU A 34 14.21 5.93 -9.43
C LEU A 34 15.49 5.11 -9.62
N THR A 35 16.37 5.07 -8.61
CA THR A 35 17.58 4.24 -8.66
C THR A 35 17.23 2.75 -8.64
N VAL A 36 16.32 2.35 -7.74
CA VAL A 36 15.79 0.97 -7.67
C VAL A 36 15.11 0.59 -8.98
N LEU A 37 14.27 1.46 -9.54
CA LEU A 37 13.58 1.17 -10.81
C LEU A 37 14.51 1.14 -12.01
N LYS A 38 15.62 1.91 -11.99
CA LYS A 38 16.64 1.87 -13.06
C LYS A 38 17.48 0.60 -13.03
N SER A 39 17.72 -0.01 -11.86
CA SER A 39 18.47 -1.27 -11.80
C SER A 39 17.77 -2.39 -12.56
N TYR A 40 16.42 -2.43 -12.52
CA TYR A 40 15.62 -3.34 -13.35
C TYR A 40 15.97 -3.26 -14.83
N VAL A 41 16.08 -2.03 -15.36
CA VAL A 41 16.35 -1.78 -16.79
C VAL A 41 17.72 -2.32 -17.20
N ILE A 42 18.67 -2.38 -16.26
CA ILE A 42 20.05 -2.82 -16.51
C ILE A 42 20.19 -4.33 -16.35
N GLU A 43 19.61 -4.88 -15.29
CA GLU A 43 19.81 -6.27 -14.86
C GLU A 43 18.75 -7.23 -15.42
N ASN A 44 17.61 -6.68 -15.87
CA ASN A 44 16.45 -7.44 -16.33
C ASN A 44 15.95 -8.46 -15.27
N GLU A 45 16.08 -8.12 -14.00
CA GLU A 45 15.68 -8.94 -12.85
C GLU A 45 14.74 -8.17 -11.92
N ILE A 46 13.59 -8.77 -11.58
CA ILE A 46 12.66 -8.21 -10.60
C ILE A 46 13.20 -8.51 -9.20
N THR A 47 13.86 -7.52 -8.61
CA THR A 47 14.29 -7.57 -7.21
C THR A 47 13.10 -7.54 -6.26
N LYS A 48 13.34 -7.82 -4.97
CA LYS A 48 12.30 -7.78 -3.93
C LYS A 48 11.55 -6.45 -3.92
N ASP A 49 12.28 -5.34 -3.91
CA ASP A 49 11.71 -4.00 -3.78
C ASP A 49 10.90 -3.62 -5.04
N ILE A 50 11.44 -3.92 -6.23
CA ILE A 50 10.73 -3.68 -7.50
C ILE A 50 9.42 -4.49 -7.54
N GLY A 51 9.49 -5.76 -7.15
CA GLY A 51 8.33 -6.62 -7.08
C GLY A 51 7.28 -6.12 -6.09
N GLU A 52 7.67 -5.64 -4.90
CA GLU A 52 6.74 -5.05 -3.93
C GLU A 52 6.08 -3.77 -4.47
N TYR A 53 6.80 -2.92 -5.22
CA TYR A 53 6.19 -1.78 -5.91
C TYR A 53 5.20 -2.20 -7.00
N LEU A 54 5.51 -3.25 -7.78
CA LEU A 54 4.62 -3.78 -8.81
C LEU A 54 3.33 -4.34 -8.21
N VAL A 55 3.44 -5.13 -7.15
CA VAL A 55 2.28 -5.67 -6.42
C VAL A 55 1.45 -4.53 -5.83
N SER A 56 2.09 -3.51 -5.26
CA SER A 56 1.41 -2.35 -4.67
C SER A 56 0.62 -1.52 -5.70
N ASP A 57 1.27 -1.16 -6.83
CA ASP A 57 0.62 -0.38 -7.90
C ASP A 57 -0.52 -1.18 -8.53
N SER A 58 -0.31 -2.48 -8.76
CA SER A 58 -1.33 -3.38 -9.35
C SER A 58 -2.53 -3.58 -8.43
N ALA A 59 -2.29 -3.77 -7.13
CA ALA A 59 -3.36 -3.90 -6.15
C ALA A 59 -4.18 -2.60 -6.03
N CYS A 60 -3.49 -1.46 -5.95
CA CYS A 60 -4.11 -0.14 -5.92
C CYS A 60 -4.95 0.12 -7.18
N GLU A 61 -4.44 -0.22 -8.36
CA GLU A 61 -5.17 -0.11 -9.62
C GLU A 61 -6.39 -1.06 -9.67
N SER A 62 -6.26 -2.29 -9.17
CA SER A 62 -7.39 -3.25 -9.13
C SER A 62 -8.56 -2.73 -8.29
N LEU A 63 -8.26 -2.10 -7.14
CA LEU A 63 -9.27 -1.49 -6.26
C LEU A 63 -9.91 -0.26 -6.92
N HIS A 64 -9.11 0.53 -7.62
CA HIS A 64 -9.61 1.68 -8.39
C HIS A 64 -10.58 1.22 -9.49
N GLN A 65 -10.19 0.25 -10.30
CA GLN A 65 -10.99 -0.20 -11.45
C GLN A 65 -12.22 -1.02 -11.04
N SER A 66 -12.10 -1.87 -10.03
CA SER A 66 -13.16 -2.83 -9.66
C SER A 66 -14.14 -2.25 -8.65
N TYR A 67 -13.68 -1.34 -7.78
CA TYR A 67 -14.46 -0.82 -6.65
C TYR A 67 -14.54 0.70 -6.62
N ASN A 68 -14.01 1.41 -7.63
CA ASN A 68 -13.99 2.89 -7.70
C ASN A 68 -13.27 3.54 -6.52
N HIS A 69 -12.25 2.88 -5.96
CA HIS A 69 -11.45 3.48 -4.91
C HIS A 69 -10.66 4.68 -5.43
N ILE A 70 -10.49 5.70 -4.58
CA ILE A 70 -9.55 6.80 -4.84
C ILE A 70 -8.15 6.31 -4.45
N ARG A 71 -7.22 6.38 -5.39
CA ARG A 71 -5.81 6.03 -5.16
C ARG A 71 -5.12 7.13 -4.38
N LEU A 72 -4.37 6.77 -3.33
CA LEU A 72 -3.49 7.71 -2.63
C LEU A 72 -2.03 7.51 -3.10
N PRO A 73 -1.17 8.54 -3.00
CA PRO A 73 0.26 8.41 -3.23
C PRO A 73 0.86 7.32 -2.32
N LEU A 74 1.88 6.61 -2.82
CA LEU A 74 2.59 5.59 -2.03
C LEU A 74 3.08 6.16 -0.70
N SER A 75 3.00 5.37 0.35
CA SER A 75 3.33 5.82 1.71
C SER A 75 4.76 6.31 1.84
N GLU A 76 5.68 5.68 1.12
CA GLU A 76 7.09 6.05 1.10
C GLU A 76 7.31 7.49 0.61
N LEU A 77 6.41 8.04 -0.20
CA LEU A 77 6.50 9.41 -0.70
C LEU A 77 6.16 10.48 0.34
N TRP A 78 5.50 10.12 1.44
CA TRP A 78 5.03 11.08 2.45
C TRP A 78 5.38 10.71 3.90
N LYS A 79 6.03 9.55 4.13
CA LYS A 79 6.56 9.16 5.45
C LYS A 79 8.06 9.41 5.54
N GLU A 80 8.51 10.08 6.60
CA GLU A 80 9.94 10.19 6.91
C GLU A 80 10.55 8.79 7.15
N LYS A 81 11.66 8.46 6.46
CA LYS A 81 12.45 7.27 6.78
C LYS A 81 13.22 7.46 8.08
N LYS A 82 12.61 7.09 9.21
CA LYS A 82 13.35 6.80 10.45
C LYS A 82 13.70 5.31 10.47
N SER A 83 14.89 4.95 9.97
CA SER A 83 15.53 3.62 10.11
C SER A 83 14.58 2.40 10.07
N GLY A 84 14.48 1.72 8.93
CA GLY A 84 13.58 0.57 8.71
C GLY A 84 12.36 0.95 7.88
N ASN A 85 11.64 -0.05 7.35
CA ASN A 85 10.47 0.16 6.50
C ASN A 85 9.38 0.95 7.28
N PRO A 86 8.98 2.17 6.85
CA PRO A 86 8.04 3.02 7.58
C PRO A 86 6.62 2.42 7.68
N GLY A 87 6.34 1.37 6.92
CA GLY A 87 5.15 0.51 7.03
C GLY A 87 4.06 0.84 6.00
N PHE A 88 3.43 -0.23 5.50
CA PHE A 88 2.34 -0.31 4.51
C PHE A 88 2.67 0.31 3.17
N ASP A 89 2.60 -0.48 2.10
CA ASP A 89 3.15 -0.09 0.79
C ASP A 89 2.20 0.84 -0.01
N PHE A 90 0.89 0.74 0.19
CA PHE A 90 -0.10 1.58 -0.53
C PHE A 90 -1.36 1.87 0.30
N HIS A 91 -2.10 2.91 -0.11
CA HIS A 91 -3.38 3.27 0.51
C HIS A 91 -4.41 3.63 -0.55
N THR A 92 -5.68 3.36 -0.26
CA THR A 92 -6.82 3.84 -1.07
C THR A 92 -7.95 4.32 -0.17
N VAL A 93 -8.90 5.07 -0.74
CA VAL A 93 -10.14 5.47 -0.07
C VAL A 93 -11.32 4.84 -0.80
N SER A 94 -12.14 4.06 -0.11
CA SER A 94 -13.32 3.43 -0.69
C SER A 94 -14.43 4.45 -0.99
N ILE A 95 -15.46 4.03 -1.72
CA ILE A 95 -16.63 4.90 -2.00
C ILE A 95 -17.41 5.28 -0.73
N GLN A 96 -17.19 4.56 0.37
CA GLN A 96 -17.73 4.88 1.69
C GLN A 96 -16.76 5.75 2.51
N ASN A 97 -15.70 6.31 1.91
CA ASN A 97 -14.66 7.09 2.59
C ASN A 97 -13.87 6.31 3.66
N HIS A 98 -13.88 4.98 3.64
CA HIS A 98 -12.99 4.20 4.50
C HIS A 98 -11.58 4.21 3.91
N VAL A 99 -10.58 4.46 4.75
CA VAL A 99 -9.19 4.28 4.35
C VAL A 99 -8.86 2.80 4.36
N ILE A 100 -8.34 2.32 3.24
CA ILE A 100 -7.86 0.95 3.08
C ILE A 100 -6.33 0.99 3.15
N PHE A 101 -5.80 0.47 4.24
CA PHE A 101 -4.36 0.31 4.43
C PHE A 101 -3.90 -0.96 3.70
N GLY A 102 -3.04 -0.81 2.69
CA GLY A 102 -2.51 -1.90 1.88
C GLY A 102 -1.09 -2.35 2.25
N GLU A 103 -0.90 -3.65 2.47
CA GLU A 103 0.42 -4.30 2.59
C GLU A 103 0.65 -5.17 1.35
N ALA A 104 1.82 -5.04 0.72
CA ALA A 104 2.22 -5.77 -0.47
C ALA A 104 3.46 -6.62 -0.18
N LYS A 105 3.46 -7.86 -0.67
CA LYS A 105 4.62 -8.75 -0.57
C LYS A 105 4.94 -9.39 -1.91
N TYR A 106 6.22 -9.39 -2.25
CA TYR A 106 6.73 -10.07 -3.44
C TYR A 106 7.74 -11.14 -3.06
N ARG A 107 7.61 -12.30 -3.71
CA ARG A 107 8.59 -13.39 -3.73
C ARG A 107 8.61 -13.98 -5.14
N THR A 108 9.81 -14.20 -5.66
CA THR A 108 10.01 -14.77 -7.01
C THR A 108 9.44 -16.19 -7.14
N ASN A 109 9.50 -17.00 -6.08
CA ASN A 109 9.26 -18.44 -6.14
C ASN A 109 8.23 -18.92 -5.10
N SER A 110 7.41 -18.03 -4.54
CA SER A 110 6.41 -18.40 -3.54
C SER A 110 5.27 -17.38 -3.46
N ASN A 111 4.20 -17.76 -2.75
CA ASN A 111 3.04 -16.92 -2.49
C ASN A 111 3.15 -16.32 -1.08
N PRO A 112 3.62 -15.08 -0.89
CA PRO A 112 3.88 -14.53 0.45
C PRO A 112 2.62 -14.04 1.18
N HIS A 113 1.46 -14.66 0.96
CA HIS A 113 0.19 -14.26 1.56
C HIS A 113 0.21 -14.33 3.09
N THR A 114 0.79 -15.37 3.68
CA THR A 114 0.90 -15.51 5.14
C THR A 114 1.76 -14.41 5.76
N GLU A 115 2.84 -14.02 5.06
CA GLU A 115 3.70 -12.92 5.52
C GLU A 115 2.96 -11.60 5.48
N ALA A 116 2.24 -11.32 4.38
CA ALA A 116 1.44 -10.11 4.22
C ALA A 116 0.35 -10.03 5.30
N LEU A 117 -0.48 -11.08 5.45
CA LEU A 117 -1.54 -11.15 6.48
C LEU A 117 -1.02 -10.93 7.90
N ARG A 118 0.12 -11.57 8.24
CA ARG A 118 0.75 -11.42 9.56
C ARG A 118 1.23 -9.99 9.80
N GLN A 119 1.86 -9.36 8.80
CA GLN A 119 2.36 -7.99 8.92
C GLN A 119 1.21 -6.98 9.03
N THR A 120 0.14 -7.17 8.26
CA THR A 120 -1.08 -6.37 8.36
C THR A 120 -1.69 -6.43 9.76
N SER A 121 -1.85 -7.64 10.31
CA SER A 121 -2.37 -7.82 11.68
C SER A 121 -1.51 -7.13 12.72
N ARG A 122 -0.17 -7.23 12.62
CA ARG A 122 0.75 -6.56 13.55
C ARG A 122 0.68 -5.04 13.46
N PHE A 123 0.54 -4.47 12.27
CA PHE A 123 0.47 -3.02 12.09
C PHE A 123 -0.72 -2.38 12.80
N PHE A 124 -1.88 -3.02 12.76
CA PHE A 124 -3.05 -2.53 13.48
C PHE A 124 -2.92 -2.72 15.00
N ASN A 125 -2.40 -3.87 15.45
CA ASN A 125 -2.11 -4.11 16.87
C ASN A 125 -1.12 -3.08 17.45
N ASP A 126 -0.13 -2.68 16.66
CA ASP A 126 0.86 -1.66 17.02
C ASP A 126 0.33 -0.22 16.86
N LYS A 127 -0.96 -0.04 16.54
CA LYS A 127 -1.62 1.26 16.33
C LYS A 127 -0.92 2.14 15.30
N LYS A 128 -0.25 1.54 14.31
CA LYS A 128 0.51 2.31 13.31
C LYS A 128 -0.42 3.12 12.38
N HIS A 129 -1.61 2.61 12.07
CA HIS A 129 -2.66 3.34 11.36
C HIS A 129 -3.02 4.68 12.02
N GLU A 130 -3.01 4.76 13.36
CA GLU A 130 -3.29 6.01 14.09
C GLU A 130 -2.22 7.08 13.84
N LYS A 131 -0.97 6.68 13.57
CA LYS A 131 0.15 7.59 13.27
C LYS A 131 0.00 8.23 11.88
N ASP A 132 -0.72 7.57 10.98
CA ASP A 132 -0.90 8.02 9.61
C ASP A 132 -2.07 9.03 9.47
N VAL A 133 -2.90 9.20 10.51
CA VAL A 133 -4.12 10.05 10.46
C VAL A 133 -3.85 11.47 9.99
N ILE A 134 -2.74 12.09 10.43
CA ILE A 134 -2.39 13.45 10.01
C ILE A 134 -2.07 13.52 8.51
N HIS A 135 -1.41 12.49 7.99
CA HIS A 135 -1.06 12.39 6.58
C HIS A 135 -2.31 12.13 5.74
N ILE A 136 -3.17 11.21 6.18
CA ILE A 136 -4.47 10.95 5.56
C ILE A 136 -5.32 12.21 5.55
N LYS A 137 -5.38 12.97 6.65
CA LYS A 137 -6.15 14.23 6.68
C LYS A 137 -5.66 15.20 5.61
N ALA A 138 -4.34 15.36 5.47
CA ALA A 138 -3.77 16.26 4.47
C ALA A 138 -4.08 15.78 3.04
N ILE A 139 -3.91 14.48 2.77
CA ILE A 139 -3.94 13.92 1.40
C ILE A 139 -5.37 13.60 0.93
N ALA A 140 -6.21 13.07 1.82
CA ALA A 140 -7.54 12.54 1.51
C ALA A 140 -8.69 13.35 2.14
N GLY A 141 -8.37 14.34 2.98
CA GLY A 141 -9.35 15.22 3.61
C GLY A 141 -9.84 14.72 4.98
N GLU A 142 -10.72 15.51 5.60
CA GLU A 142 -11.15 15.27 6.98
C GLU A 142 -12.04 14.04 7.15
N GLU A 143 -12.91 13.75 6.18
CA GLU A 143 -13.87 12.65 6.32
C GLU A 143 -13.17 11.28 6.44
N PRO A 144 -12.25 10.88 5.52
CA PRO A 144 -11.50 9.63 5.69
C PRO A 144 -10.65 9.59 6.97
N ALA A 145 -10.07 10.72 7.37
CA ALA A 145 -9.28 10.81 8.60
C ALA A 145 -10.14 10.61 9.85
N ASN A 146 -11.33 11.22 9.91
CA ASN A 146 -12.28 11.04 11.01
C ASN A 146 -12.77 9.60 11.12
N LYS A 147 -12.94 8.92 9.97
CA LYS A 147 -13.30 7.50 9.96
C LYS A 147 -12.22 6.60 10.54
N ILE A 148 -10.93 6.93 10.39
CA ILE A 148 -9.88 6.20 11.11
C ILE A 148 -10.06 6.33 12.63
N ILE A 149 -10.35 7.54 13.11
CA ILE A 149 -10.55 7.83 14.54
C ILE A 149 -11.77 7.08 15.10
N SER A 150 -12.85 6.92 14.32
CA SER A 150 -14.03 6.15 14.72
C SER A 150 -13.89 4.63 14.57
N GLY A 151 -12.73 4.14 14.11
CA GLY A 151 -12.50 2.71 13.87
C GLY A 151 -13.16 2.19 12.59
N GLU A 152 -13.54 3.09 11.68
CA GLU A 152 -14.20 2.80 10.40
C GLU A 152 -13.19 2.82 9.26
N PHE A 153 -12.31 1.83 9.23
CA PHE A 153 -11.30 1.67 8.18
C PHE A 153 -11.21 0.20 7.77
N GLY A 154 -10.43 -0.06 6.72
CA GLY A 154 -10.22 -1.38 6.15
C GLY A 154 -8.77 -1.68 5.87
N CYS A 155 -8.52 -2.86 5.31
CA CYS A 155 -7.19 -3.27 4.88
C CYS A 155 -7.20 -4.01 3.55
N ALA A 156 -6.09 -3.92 2.84
CA ALA A 156 -5.80 -4.72 1.67
C ALA A 156 -4.52 -5.52 1.92
N VAL A 157 -4.56 -6.79 1.54
CA VAL A 157 -3.43 -7.71 1.63
C VAL A 157 -3.13 -8.19 0.23
N ALA A 158 -2.04 -7.68 -0.33
CA ALA A 158 -1.61 -7.95 -1.69
C ALA A 158 -0.34 -8.80 -1.71
N PHE A 159 -0.27 -9.77 -2.62
CA PHE A 159 0.92 -10.60 -2.75
C PHE A 159 1.14 -11.09 -4.18
N SER A 160 2.40 -11.34 -4.53
CA SER A 160 2.76 -11.98 -5.78
C SER A 160 2.23 -13.42 -5.82
N VAL A 161 1.61 -13.80 -6.92
CA VAL A 161 1.10 -15.15 -7.16
C VAL A 161 2.09 -15.91 -8.02
N HIS A 162 2.43 -17.12 -7.58
CA HIS A 162 3.26 -18.09 -8.26
C HIS A 162 2.56 -19.45 -8.28
N GLY A 163 2.15 -19.89 -9.47
CA GLY A 163 1.47 -21.16 -9.71
C GLY A 163 0.19 -21.00 -10.54
N ASP A 164 -0.26 -22.09 -11.14
CA ASP A 164 -1.31 -22.06 -12.17
C ASP A 164 -2.74 -21.99 -11.61
N ASN A 165 -2.94 -22.34 -10.33
CA ASN A 165 -4.27 -22.38 -9.70
C ASN A 165 -4.43 -21.22 -8.71
N ILE A 166 -4.77 -20.05 -9.25
CA ILE A 166 -4.94 -18.80 -8.49
C ILE A 166 -6.05 -18.94 -7.44
N ASP A 167 -7.16 -19.59 -7.79
CA ASP A 167 -8.30 -19.79 -6.86
C ASP A 167 -7.86 -20.54 -5.60
N ASN A 168 -7.11 -21.63 -5.75
CA ASN A 168 -6.56 -22.36 -4.60
C ASN A 168 -5.61 -21.51 -3.76
N ILE A 169 -4.81 -20.66 -4.39
CA ILE A 169 -3.86 -19.78 -3.69
C ILE A 169 -4.61 -18.74 -2.85
N ILE A 170 -5.67 -18.14 -3.39
CA ILE A 170 -6.54 -17.23 -2.63
C ILE A 170 -7.24 -17.98 -1.51
N ASP A 171 -7.78 -19.17 -1.77
CA ASP A 171 -8.39 -20.03 -0.76
C ASP A 171 -7.45 -20.35 0.41
N PHE A 172 -6.17 -20.60 0.13
CA PHE A 172 -5.17 -20.80 1.18
C PHE A 172 -4.92 -19.54 2.00
N ALA A 173 -4.90 -18.37 1.36
CA ALA A 173 -4.81 -17.10 2.07
C ALA A 173 -6.03 -16.88 2.99
N LEU A 174 -7.24 -17.20 2.52
CA LEU A 174 -8.48 -17.07 3.29
C LEU A 174 -8.61 -18.05 4.46
N ARG A 175 -7.85 -19.14 4.48
CA ARG A 175 -7.78 -20.11 5.60
C ARG A 175 -6.66 -19.83 6.59
N CYS A 176 -5.86 -18.79 6.36
CA CYS A 176 -4.77 -18.42 7.26
C CYS A 176 -5.31 -17.80 8.54
N GLU A 177 -4.88 -18.27 9.71
CA GLU A 177 -5.32 -17.78 11.03
C GLU A 177 -5.16 -16.25 11.22
N HIS A 178 -4.22 -15.62 10.50
CA HIS A 178 -3.99 -14.19 10.58
C HIS A 178 -5.09 -13.37 9.90
N ILE A 179 -5.97 -13.98 9.09
CA ILE A 179 -7.10 -13.26 8.48
C ILE A 179 -8.21 -12.99 9.49
N ASP A 180 -8.37 -13.84 10.51
CA ASP A 180 -9.50 -13.77 11.45
C ASP A 180 -9.52 -12.44 12.21
N SER A 181 -8.36 -11.93 12.59
CA SER A 181 -8.25 -10.61 13.23
C SER A 181 -8.63 -9.46 12.29
N LEU A 182 -8.38 -9.62 10.98
CA LEU A 182 -8.64 -8.60 9.96
C LEU A 182 -10.12 -8.49 9.62
N LEU A 183 -10.89 -9.59 9.74
CA LEU A 183 -12.33 -9.60 9.47
C LEU A 183 -13.16 -8.69 10.39
N ASN A 184 -12.56 -8.13 11.44
CA ASN A 184 -13.20 -7.14 12.30
C ASN A 184 -13.21 -5.72 11.69
N TYR A 185 -12.45 -5.47 10.63
CA TYR A 185 -12.41 -4.17 9.94
C TYR A 185 -13.56 -4.04 8.93
N LYS A 186 -13.87 -2.80 8.53
CA LYS A 186 -15.05 -2.51 7.70
C LYS A 186 -14.96 -3.12 6.31
N GLU A 187 -13.76 -3.17 5.76
CA GLU A 187 -13.50 -3.70 4.43
C GLU A 187 -12.17 -4.45 4.44
N VAL A 188 -12.15 -5.67 3.89
CA VAL A 188 -10.95 -6.51 3.80
C VAL A 188 -10.82 -6.98 2.37
N TYR A 189 -9.69 -6.68 1.76
CA TYR A 189 -9.36 -7.09 0.39
C TYR A 189 -8.16 -8.03 0.40
N VAL A 190 -8.29 -9.18 -0.26
CA VAL A 190 -7.18 -10.11 -0.50
C VAL A 190 -6.93 -10.14 -2.00
N ILE A 191 -5.72 -9.76 -2.41
CA ILE A 191 -5.40 -9.47 -3.80
C ILE A 191 -4.17 -10.29 -4.22
N GLY A 192 -4.36 -11.21 -5.15
CA GLY A 192 -3.28 -11.91 -5.83
C GLY A 192 -2.84 -11.14 -7.08
N VAL A 193 -1.54 -10.88 -7.23
CA VAL A 193 -0.96 -10.23 -8.41
C VAL A 193 -0.04 -11.22 -9.12
N GLU A 194 -0.42 -11.60 -10.34
CA GLU A 194 0.44 -12.35 -11.24
C GLU A 194 1.50 -11.41 -11.85
N ILE A 195 2.76 -11.84 -11.84
CA ILE A 195 3.89 -11.06 -12.39
C ILE A 195 4.46 -11.86 -13.55
N CYS A 196 4.27 -11.35 -14.77
CA CYS A 196 4.67 -11.96 -16.03
C CYS A 196 5.94 -11.33 -16.62
#